data_AF-A0A3S3UNZ9-F1
#
_entry.id   AF-A0A3S3UNZ9-F1
#
_cell.length_a   1.000
_cell.length_b   1.000
_cell.length_c   1.000
_cell.angle_alpha   90.00
_cell.angle_beta   90.00
_cell.angle_gamma   90.00
#
_symmetry.space_group_name_H-M   'P 1'
#
loop_
_entity.id
_entity.type
_entity.pdbx_description
1 polymer ?
#
loop_
_entity_poly.entity_id
_entity_poly.type
_entity_poly.pdbx_seq_one_letter_code
_entity_poly.pdbx_strand_id
1 'polypeptide(L)'
;MKNLNLCLFLAIIIAATLSSCSKQYYAPGLFQNDVQLMIKPQSQDSVKSKVYISGVLLTQSGASGQGSSTSGLLNLYQSHTLKNVNLSYGVLGYTGNYSRNESSTTNNSSGQTSTTETHISKSFTGYGFNGSASVYFSNALVDFRVLGADLVYTHESGDYLAFRRSVFGQPGILSSPRADMITYGIFTEYVFHPKADLNFGFKVFFNKTTGKVNQDLQNAVNSYENGFYTTGGSLFAEFNRINVHATAAFASNLIAGGIQLGVGYSF
;
A
#
# COMPACT_ATOMS: atom_id res chain seq x y z
N MET A 1 -14.19 -0.91 55.68
CA MET A 1 -13.08 -0.86 54.71
C MET A 1 -13.38 -1.52 53.34
N LYS A 2 -14.42 -2.36 53.16
CA LYS A 2 -14.73 -3.00 51.87
C LYS A 2 -15.19 -2.05 50.74
N ASN A 3 -15.78 -0.89 51.08
CA ASN A 3 -16.35 0.03 50.08
C ASN A 3 -15.31 0.97 49.43
N LEU A 4 -14.13 1.14 50.03
CA LEU A 4 -13.09 2.03 49.50
C LEU A 4 -12.39 1.42 48.27
N ASN A 5 -12.19 0.10 48.26
CA ASN A 5 -11.56 -0.62 47.15
C ASN A 5 -12.45 -0.66 45.91
N LEU A 6 -13.77 -0.69 46.08
CA LEU A 6 -14.74 -0.68 44.97
C LEU A 6 -14.76 0.68 44.26
N CYS A 7 -14.73 1.79 45.03
CA CYS A 7 -14.63 3.14 44.47
C CYS A 7 -13.30 3.37 43.73
N LEU A 8 -12.18 2.84 44.24
CA LEU A 8 -10.88 2.95 43.58
C LEU A 8 -10.85 2.18 42.25
N PHE A 9 -11.42 0.98 42.20
CA PHE A 9 -11.53 0.18 40.97
C PHE A 9 -12.43 0.87 39.93
N LEU A 10 -13.56 1.44 40.36
CA LEU A 10 -14.46 2.17 39.47
C LEU A 10 -13.82 3.46 38.95
N ALA A 11 -13.05 4.17 39.78
CA ALA A 11 -12.30 5.35 39.37
C ALA A 11 -11.18 5.02 38.36
N ILE A 12 -10.50 3.88 38.50
CA ILE A 12 -9.48 3.40 37.53
C ILE A 12 -10.15 3.02 36.20
N ILE A 13 -11.31 2.36 36.24
CA ILE A 13 -12.07 2.00 35.02
C ILE A 13 -12.58 3.28 34.31
N ILE A 14 -13.10 4.25 35.05
CA ILE A 14 -13.55 5.54 34.51
C ILE A 14 -12.36 6.37 33.99
N ALA A 15 -11.23 6.39 34.69
CA ALA A 15 -10.01 7.05 34.21
C ALA A 15 -9.43 6.35 32.96
N ALA A 16 -9.52 5.02 32.88
CA ALA A 16 -9.12 4.26 31.71
C ALA A 16 -10.03 4.53 30.50
N THR A 17 -11.33 4.72 30.70
CA THR A 17 -12.28 5.04 29.61
C THR A 17 -12.28 6.51 29.18
N LEU A 18 -11.89 7.44 30.05
CA LEU A 18 -11.77 8.87 29.74
C LEU A 18 -10.49 9.26 28.97
N SER A 19 -9.54 8.34 28.81
CA SER A 19 -8.25 8.61 28.12
C SER A 19 -8.23 8.24 26.63
N SER A 20 -9.37 7.87 26.04
CA SER A 20 -9.46 7.52 24.61
C SER A 20 -9.46 8.77 23.72
N CYS A 21 -8.33 9.46 23.63
CA CYS A 21 -8.07 10.37 22.52
C CYS A 21 -7.71 9.52 21.29
N SER A 22 -8.66 9.36 20.37
CA SER A 22 -8.40 8.70 19.10
C SER A 22 -7.41 9.54 18.28
N LYS A 23 -6.21 8.99 18.06
CA LYS A 23 -5.21 9.65 17.22
C LYS A 23 -5.66 9.62 15.77
N GLN A 24 -5.46 10.74 15.07
CA GLN A 24 -5.73 10.85 13.64
C GLN A 24 -4.50 10.44 12.84
N TYR A 25 -4.66 9.65 11.77
CA TYR A 25 -3.54 9.19 10.94
C TYR A 25 -3.65 9.67 9.49
N TYR A 26 -2.56 10.26 8.97
CA TYR A 26 -2.46 10.75 7.60
C TYR A 26 -1.14 10.32 6.96
N ALA A 27 -1.17 9.19 6.25
CA ALA A 27 -0.04 8.64 5.50
C ALA A 27 -0.08 9.08 4.02
N PRO A 28 1.02 8.95 3.25
CA PRO A 28 1.00 9.14 1.80
C PRO A 28 -0.13 8.37 1.10
N GLY A 29 -0.61 8.90 -0.02
CA GLY A 29 -1.77 8.38 -0.78
C GLY A 29 -1.58 6.99 -1.36
N LEU A 30 -0.34 6.53 -1.58
CA LEU A 30 -0.02 5.16 -2.00
C LEU A 30 0.62 4.33 -0.88
N PHE A 31 0.57 4.80 0.37
CA PHE A 31 1.23 4.12 1.48
C PHE A 31 0.83 2.64 1.55
N GLN A 32 1.83 1.76 1.60
CA GLN A 32 1.70 0.30 1.68
C GLN A 32 1.11 -0.42 0.44
N ASN A 33 0.75 0.28 -0.64
CA ASN A 33 0.22 -0.33 -1.87
C ASN A 33 0.86 0.27 -3.15
N ASP A 34 2.10 0.77 -3.06
CA ASP A 34 2.86 1.34 -4.16
C ASP A 34 3.59 0.30 -5.03
N VAL A 35 3.72 -0.94 -4.54
CA VAL A 35 4.25 -2.06 -5.31
C VAL A 35 3.19 -2.61 -6.26
N GLN A 36 3.46 -2.48 -7.56
CA GLN A 36 2.59 -2.98 -8.63
C GLN A 36 3.15 -4.26 -9.25
N LEU A 37 2.28 -5.09 -9.79
CA LEU A 37 2.68 -6.31 -10.48
C LEU A 37 3.41 -5.97 -11.79
N MET A 38 4.65 -6.46 -11.94
CA MET A 38 5.42 -6.37 -13.18
C MET A 38 5.48 -7.74 -13.85
N ILE A 39 4.67 -7.93 -14.90
CA ILE A 39 4.71 -9.13 -15.75
C ILE A 39 6.07 -9.20 -16.45
N LYS A 40 6.61 -10.41 -16.61
CA LYS A 40 7.92 -10.64 -17.20
C LYS A 40 7.83 -11.69 -18.31
N PRO A 41 8.63 -11.59 -19.39
CA PRO A 41 8.65 -12.58 -20.46
C PRO A 41 8.93 -13.97 -19.90
N GLN A 42 8.33 -14.99 -20.48
CA GLN A 42 8.51 -16.35 -19.99
C GLN A 42 9.83 -16.95 -20.45
N SER A 43 10.29 -17.97 -19.72
CA SER A 43 11.46 -18.75 -20.07
C SER A 43 11.37 -19.45 -21.43
N GLN A 44 10.16 -19.67 -21.93
CA GLN A 44 9.88 -20.31 -23.22
C GLN A 44 9.64 -19.31 -24.36
N ASP A 45 9.42 -18.04 -24.05
CA ASP A 45 9.17 -17.01 -25.06
C ASP A 45 10.35 -16.89 -26.03
N SER A 46 10.11 -16.77 -27.33
CA SER A 46 11.17 -16.47 -28.30
C SER A 46 11.84 -15.12 -28.02
N VAL A 47 11.05 -14.17 -27.52
CA VAL A 47 11.50 -12.82 -27.16
C VAL A 47 11.78 -12.75 -25.67
N LYS A 48 13.06 -12.54 -25.32
CA LYS A 48 13.55 -12.46 -23.93
C LYS A 48 13.50 -11.08 -23.31
N SER A 49 13.09 -10.06 -24.07
CA SER A 49 12.94 -8.69 -23.60
C SER A 49 11.67 -8.09 -24.16
N LYS A 50 10.76 -7.62 -23.30
CA LYS A 50 9.50 -7.00 -23.71
C LYS A 50 9.31 -5.69 -22.96
N VAL A 51 8.68 -4.73 -23.64
CA VAL A 51 8.21 -3.49 -23.03
C VAL A 51 6.73 -3.67 -22.70
N TYR A 52 6.32 -3.19 -21.53
CA TYR A 52 4.96 -3.30 -21.04
C TYR A 52 4.44 -1.92 -20.68
N ILE A 53 3.17 -1.69 -21.00
CA ILE A 53 2.36 -0.60 -20.47
C ILE A 53 1.22 -1.18 -19.66
N SER A 54 0.94 -0.66 -18.47
CA SER A 54 -0.18 -1.10 -17.66
C SER A 54 -0.89 0.05 -16.96
N GLY A 55 -2.20 -0.07 -16.80
CA GLY A 55 -3.03 0.81 -15.98
C GLY A 55 -3.65 0.03 -14.83
N VAL A 56 -3.71 0.65 -13.65
CA VAL A 56 -4.22 0.03 -12.42
C VAL A 56 -5.19 0.99 -11.73
N LEU A 57 -6.33 0.48 -11.30
CA LEU A 57 -7.21 1.15 -10.35
C LEU A 57 -6.95 0.58 -8.96
N LEU A 58 -6.57 1.44 -8.02
CA LEU A 58 -6.30 1.11 -6.63
C LEU A 58 -7.35 1.73 -5.73
N THR A 59 -7.96 0.91 -4.87
CA THR A 59 -8.75 1.38 -3.72
C THR A 59 -8.07 0.88 -2.46
N GLN A 60 -7.93 1.75 -1.47
CA GLN A 60 -7.33 1.36 -0.19
C GLN A 60 -7.91 2.16 0.97
N SER A 61 -7.92 1.56 2.14
CA SER A 61 -8.14 2.27 3.40
C SER A 61 -6.91 3.09 3.78
N GLY A 62 -7.12 4.23 4.44
CA GLY A 62 -6.02 5.01 5.01
C GLY A 62 -5.37 4.32 6.21
N ALA A 63 -4.30 4.92 6.72
CA ALA A 63 -3.58 4.39 7.88
C ALA A 63 -4.51 4.22 9.09
N SER A 64 -4.33 3.11 9.83
CA SER A 64 -5.20 2.71 10.95
C SER A 64 -6.69 2.53 10.58
N GLY A 65 -7.01 2.33 9.30
CA GLY A 65 -8.39 2.25 8.80
C GLY A 65 -9.10 3.60 8.76
N GLN A 66 -8.37 4.72 8.89
CA GLN A 66 -8.93 6.05 8.92
C GLN A 66 -8.89 6.69 7.53
N GLY A 67 -10.09 6.92 6.99
CA GLY A 67 -10.28 7.40 5.63
C GLY A 67 -10.01 6.31 4.58
N SER A 68 -10.08 6.71 3.33
CA SER A 68 -9.84 5.86 2.16
C SER A 68 -9.20 6.68 1.05
N SER A 69 -8.61 5.98 0.10
CA SER A 69 -8.14 6.59 -1.14
C SER A 69 -8.49 5.74 -2.34
N THR A 70 -8.77 6.41 -3.45
CA THR A 70 -8.95 5.81 -4.75
C THR A 70 -7.99 6.49 -5.71
N SER A 71 -7.22 5.70 -6.45
CA SER A 71 -6.19 6.20 -7.35
C SER A 71 -6.10 5.38 -8.63
N GLY A 72 -5.73 6.05 -9.71
CA GLY A 72 -5.30 5.44 -10.96
C GLY A 72 -3.78 5.50 -11.06
N LEU A 73 -3.17 4.40 -11.49
CA LEU A 73 -1.74 4.28 -11.70
C LEU A 73 -1.48 3.85 -13.14
N LEU A 74 -0.40 4.35 -13.71
CA LEU A 74 0.10 3.99 -15.04
C LEU A 74 1.56 3.58 -14.89
N ASN A 75 1.94 2.42 -15.44
CA ASN A 75 3.33 1.98 -15.52
C ASN A 75 3.78 1.83 -16.96
N LEU A 76 5.05 2.16 -17.19
CA LEU A 76 5.79 1.79 -18.38
C LEU A 76 7.09 1.15 -17.93
N TYR A 77 7.33 -0.10 -18.31
CA TYR A 77 8.50 -0.84 -17.85
C TYR A 77 9.02 -1.80 -18.90
N GLN A 78 10.31 -2.12 -18.80
CA GLN A 78 10.96 -3.14 -19.60
C GLN A 78 11.30 -4.33 -18.71
N SER A 79 11.07 -5.53 -19.21
CA SER A 79 11.39 -6.78 -18.52
C SER A 79 12.29 -7.64 -19.40
N HIS A 80 13.31 -8.22 -18.78
CA HIS A 80 14.30 -9.09 -19.38
C HIS A 80 14.30 -10.45 -18.69
N THR A 81 14.39 -11.51 -19.49
CA THR A 81 14.44 -12.90 -19.03
C THR A 81 15.73 -13.53 -19.52
N LEU A 82 16.71 -13.58 -18.62
CA LEU A 82 18.00 -14.21 -18.80
C LEU A 82 17.93 -15.66 -18.31
N LYS A 83 19.01 -16.42 -18.52
CA LYS A 83 19.12 -17.77 -17.98
C LYS A 83 19.01 -17.74 -16.45
N ASN A 84 17.91 -18.29 -15.92
CA ASN A 84 17.59 -18.38 -14.49
C ASN A 84 17.36 -17.06 -13.74
N VAL A 85 17.36 -15.92 -14.42
CA VAL A 85 17.15 -14.60 -13.81
C VAL A 85 16.17 -13.78 -14.62
N ASN A 86 15.21 -13.15 -13.96
CA ASN A 86 14.39 -12.10 -14.56
C ASN A 86 14.68 -10.76 -13.91
N LEU A 87 14.66 -9.71 -14.71
CA LEU A 87 14.85 -8.34 -14.27
C LEU A 87 13.84 -7.44 -14.96
N SER A 88 13.20 -6.56 -14.19
CA SER A 88 12.28 -5.56 -14.69
C SER A 88 12.62 -4.21 -14.08
N TYR A 89 12.50 -3.16 -14.86
CA TYR A 89 12.66 -1.77 -14.40
C TYR A 89 11.76 -0.84 -15.21
N GLY A 90 11.26 0.19 -14.58
CA GLY A 90 10.37 1.13 -15.23
C GLY A 90 10.06 2.36 -14.41
N VAL A 91 9.12 3.12 -14.96
CA VAL A 91 8.57 4.33 -14.37
C VAL A 91 7.09 4.16 -14.15
N LEU A 92 6.57 4.85 -13.14
CA LEU A 92 5.16 4.89 -12.83
C LEU A 92 4.70 6.33 -12.62
N GLY A 93 3.43 6.59 -12.94
CA GLY A 93 2.72 7.81 -12.64
C GLY A 93 1.39 7.48 -11.96
N TYR A 94 0.92 8.34 -11.08
CA TYR A 94 -0.35 8.12 -10.38
C TYR A 94 -1.10 9.41 -10.06
N THR A 95 -2.40 9.28 -9.90
CA THR A 95 -3.29 10.34 -9.41
C THR A 95 -4.42 9.72 -8.62
N GLY A 96 -4.94 10.43 -7.63
CA GLY A 96 -6.01 9.92 -6.79
C GLY A 96 -6.59 10.98 -5.87
N ASN A 97 -7.54 10.54 -5.05
CA ASN A 97 -8.15 11.36 -4.01
C ASN A 97 -8.14 10.58 -2.70
N TYR A 98 -7.75 11.26 -1.62
CA TYR A 98 -7.92 10.81 -0.26
C TYR A 98 -9.19 11.42 0.32
N SER A 99 -9.99 10.60 1.00
CA SER A 99 -11.25 10.99 1.60
C SER A 99 -11.34 10.50 3.05
N ARG A 100 -11.84 11.33 3.95
CA ARG A 100 -12.09 10.97 5.34
C ARG A 100 -13.28 11.77 5.89
N ASN A 101 -14.16 11.07 6.59
CA ASN A 101 -15.18 11.70 7.43
C ASN A 101 -14.65 11.79 8.86
N GLU A 102 -14.66 12.99 9.42
CA GLU A 102 -14.32 13.23 10.82
C GLU A 102 -15.56 13.69 11.58
N SER A 103 -15.98 12.92 12.57
CA SER A 103 -17.05 13.33 13.49
C SER A 103 -16.40 13.85 14.76
N SER A 104 -16.56 15.14 15.04
CA SER A 104 -16.14 15.76 16.29
C SER A 104 -17.36 16.01 17.17
N THR A 105 -17.36 15.39 18.35
CA THR A 105 -18.41 15.55 19.35
C THR A 105 -17.98 16.56 20.39
N THR A 106 -18.63 17.72 20.42
CA THR A 106 -18.41 18.73 21.45
C THR A 106 -19.54 18.67 22.46
N ASN A 107 -19.19 18.44 23.73
CA ASN A 107 -20.13 18.56 24.84
C ASN A 107 -20.08 20.00 25.34
N ASN A 108 -21.17 20.74 25.15
CA ASN A 108 -21.28 22.07 25.74
C ASN A 108 -21.57 21.96 27.24
N SER A 109 -21.22 23.00 28.00
CA SER A 109 -21.44 23.09 29.45
C SER A 109 -22.92 23.00 29.87
N SER A 110 -23.85 23.05 28.91
CA SER A 110 -25.29 22.82 29.07
C SER A 110 -25.71 21.35 28.95
N GLY A 111 -24.78 20.41 28.76
CA GLY A 111 -25.08 18.99 28.56
C GLY A 111 -25.57 18.63 27.15
N GLN A 112 -25.55 19.60 26.21
CA GLN A 112 -25.93 19.37 24.82
C GLN A 112 -24.73 18.88 24.01
N THR A 113 -24.85 17.68 23.48
CA THR A 113 -23.88 17.06 22.57
C THR A 113 -24.13 17.56 21.16
N SER A 114 -23.16 18.28 20.58
CA SER A 114 -23.18 18.69 19.18
C SER A 114 -22.13 17.90 18.41
N THR A 115 -22.56 17.15 17.38
CA THR A 115 -21.65 16.43 16.49
C THR A 115 -21.46 17.24 15.22
N THR A 116 -20.22 17.67 14.95
CA THR A 116 -19.84 18.30 13.68
C THR A 116 -19.16 17.26 12.80
N GLU A 117 -19.67 17.05 11.60
CA GLU A 117 -19.05 16.19 10.59
C GLU A 117 -18.22 17.04 9.63
N THR A 118 -16.91 16.81 9.60
CA THR A 118 -16.00 17.43 8.64
C THR A 118 -15.63 16.40 7.58
N HIS A 119 -15.90 16.72 6.32
CA HIS A 119 -15.48 15.90 5.19
C HIS A 119 -14.15 16.42 4.63
N ILE A 120 -13.10 15.61 4.74
CA ILE A 120 -11.80 15.90 4.15
C ILE A 120 -11.72 15.15 2.84
N SER A 121 -11.62 15.88 1.73
CA SER A 121 -11.35 15.32 0.40
C SER A 121 -10.20 16.10 -0.23
N LYS A 122 -9.10 15.41 -0.54
CA LYS A 122 -7.87 16.03 -1.07
C LYS A 122 -7.29 15.19 -2.18
N SER A 123 -6.98 15.84 -3.31
CA SER A 123 -6.34 15.20 -4.44
C SER A 123 -4.85 14.97 -4.18
N PHE A 124 -4.28 13.94 -4.80
CA PHE A 124 -2.85 13.70 -4.83
C PHE A 124 -2.44 13.18 -6.20
N THR A 125 -1.21 13.47 -6.60
CA THR A 125 -0.59 12.94 -7.81
C THR A 125 0.89 12.71 -7.58
N GLY A 126 1.52 11.88 -8.39
CA GLY A 126 2.94 11.64 -8.26
C GLY A 126 3.51 10.78 -9.37
N TYR A 127 4.80 10.53 -9.24
CA TYR A 127 5.56 9.69 -10.14
C TYR A 127 6.55 8.84 -9.36
N GLY A 128 7.17 7.88 -10.02
CA GLY A 128 8.09 6.98 -9.36
C GLY A 128 8.84 6.06 -10.31
N PHE A 129 9.66 5.21 -9.71
CA PHE A 129 10.39 4.14 -10.37
C PHE A 129 10.03 2.81 -9.71
N ASN A 130 9.91 1.76 -10.50
CA ASN A 130 9.74 0.40 -10.01
C ASN A 130 10.80 -0.52 -10.62
N GLY A 131 11.28 -1.44 -9.79
CA GLY A 131 12.25 -2.46 -10.14
C GLY A 131 11.83 -3.79 -9.52
N SER A 132 12.06 -4.88 -10.25
CA SER A 132 11.74 -6.23 -9.80
C SER A 132 12.77 -7.20 -10.36
N ALA A 133 13.42 -8.00 -9.51
CA ALA A 133 14.37 -9.02 -9.92
C ALA A 133 13.99 -10.36 -9.30
N SER A 134 14.21 -11.47 -10.00
CA SER A 134 13.95 -12.80 -9.43
C SER A 134 14.83 -13.88 -10.03
N VAL A 135 15.17 -14.87 -9.22
CA VAL A 135 15.75 -16.13 -9.69
C VAL A 135 14.62 -17.12 -9.94
N TYR A 136 14.67 -17.83 -11.07
CA TYR A 136 13.61 -18.76 -11.44
C TYR A 136 14.13 -20.12 -11.93
N PHE A 137 13.31 -21.13 -11.65
CA PHE A 137 13.40 -22.46 -12.24
C PHE A 137 12.25 -22.62 -13.21
N SER A 138 12.51 -23.28 -14.33
CA SER A 138 11.51 -23.49 -15.37
C SER A 138 11.46 -24.94 -15.79
N ASN A 139 10.25 -25.40 -16.10
CA ASN A 139 9.99 -26.62 -16.83
C ASN A 139 9.04 -26.35 -18.00
N ALA A 140 8.59 -27.41 -18.68
CA ALA A 140 7.72 -27.29 -19.85
C ALA A 140 6.36 -26.61 -19.58
N LEU A 141 5.89 -26.55 -18.33
CA LEU A 141 4.56 -26.05 -17.99
C LEU A 141 4.57 -24.89 -16.98
N VAL A 142 5.68 -24.69 -16.26
CA VAL A 142 5.73 -23.80 -15.10
C VAL A 142 7.07 -23.06 -15.03
N ASP A 143 6.99 -21.76 -14.81
CA ASP A 143 8.09 -20.92 -14.34
C ASP A 143 7.85 -20.61 -12.87
N PHE A 144 8.72 -21.14 -12.02
CA PHE A 144 8.69 -20.88 -10.58
C PHE A 144 9.80 -19.90 -10.21
N ARG A 145 9.41 -18.67 -9.87
CA ARG A 145 10.27 -17.59 -9.39
C ARG A 145 10.34 -17.69 -7.87
N VAL A 146 11.33 -18.45 -7.39
CA VAL A 146 11.44 -18.86 -5.98
C VAL A 146 11.67 -17.67 -5.08
N LEU A 147 12.62 -16.82 -5.47
CA LEU A 147 13.03 -15.67 -4.69
C LEU A 147 13.14 -14.47 -5.62
N GLY A 148 12.24 -13.52 -5.40
CA GLY A 148 12.26 -12.22 -6.05
C GLY A 148 12.38 -11.09 -5.03
N ALA A 149 12.82 -9.94 -5.52
CA ALA A 149 12.87 -8.69 -4.80
C ALA A 149 12.21 -7.59 -5.62
N ASP A 150 11.38 -6.78 -4.98
CA ASP A 150 10.82 -5.56 -5.55
C ASP A 150 11.43 -4.33 -4.87
N LEU A 151 11.60 -3.27 -5.64
CA LEU A 151 12.01 -1.96 -5.16
C LEU A 151 11.17 -0.90 -5.88
N VAL A 152 10.55 -0.02 -5.11
CA VAL A 152 9.74 1.07 -5.61
C VAL A 152 10.16 2.35 -4.91
N TYR A 153 10.32 3.40 -5.70
CA TYR A 153 10.45 4.77 -5.22
C TYR A 153 9.27 5.56 -5.77
N THR A 154 8.61 6.35 -4.92
CA THR A 154 7.54 7.26 -5.33
C THR A 154 7.75 8.65 -4.74
N HIS A 155 7.29 9.65 -5.49
CA HIS A 155 7.26 11.05 -5.09
C HIS A 155 5.84 11.58 -5.25
N GLU A 156 5.21 11.94 -4.13
CA GLU A 156 3.87 12.51 -4.08
C GLU A 156 3.89 14.04 -4.14
N SER A 157 2.84 14.60 -4.74
CA SER A 157 2.52 16.02 -4.80
C SER A 157 1.01 16.24 -4.76
N GLY A 158 0.58 17.50 -4.68
CA GLY A 158 -0.85 17.88 -4.68
C GLY A 158 -1.37 18.29 -3.30
N ASP A 159 -2.69 18.54 -3.26
CA ASP A 159 -3.37 19.13 -2.10
C ASP A 159 -3.29 18.27 -0.85
N TYR A 160 -3.27 16.94 -1.02
CA TYR A 160 -3.18 16.02 0.11
C TYR A 160 -1.81 16.09 0.79
N LEU A 161 -0.72 16.20 0.03
CA LEU A 161 0.61 16.44 0.60
C LEU A 161 0.67 17.78 1.35
N ALA A 162 0.11 18.84 0.76
CA ALA A 162 0.03 20.15 1.40
C ALA A 162 -0.77 20.09 2.70
N PHE A 163 -1.90 19.39 2.69
CA PHE A 163 -2.71 19.14 3.88
C PHE A 163 -1.93 18.38 4.95
N ARG A 164 -1.29 17.25 4.62
CA ARG A 164 -0.46 16.48 5.55
C ARG A 164 0.61 17.33 6.23
N ARG A 165 1.27 18.22 5.46
CA ARG A 165 2.25 19.17 6.01
C ARG A 165 1.63 20.20 6.96
N SER A 166 0.43 20.69 6.66
CA SER A 166 -0.26 21.69 7.49
C SER A 166 -0.72 21.17 8.85
N VAL A 167 -1.03 19.87 8.94
CA VAL A 167 -1.47 19.21 10.18
C VAL A 167 -0.34 18.48 10.92
N PHE A 168 0.87 18.46 10.34
CA PHE A 168 2.02 17.80 10.95
C PHE A 168 2.43 18.48 12.26
N GLY A 169 2.60 17.67 13.32
CA GLY A 169 2.98 18.15 14.65
C GLY A 169 1.81 18.70 15.49
N GLN A 170 0.58 18.73 14.96
CA GLN A 170 -0.58 19.11 15.76
C GLN A 170 -0.90 18.03 16.83
N PRO A 171 -1.34 18.43 18.04
CA PRO A 171 -1.70 17.47 19.09
C PRO A 171 -2.79 16.49 18.63
N GLY A 172 -2.57 15.19 18.85
CA GLY A 172 -3.53 14.15 18.47
C GLY A 172 -3.53 13.76 16.98
N ILE A 173 -2.69 14.40 16.16
CA ILE A 173 -2.55 14.10 14.73
C ILE A 173 -1.17 13.51 14.43
N LEU A 174 -1.17 12.38 13.72
CA LEU A 174 0.01 11.71 13.19
C LEU A 174 -0.04 11.77 11.69
N SER A 175 0.77 12.67 11.14
CA SER A 175 0.88 12.85 9.71
C SER A 175 2.32 12.61 9.28
N SER A 176 2.52 12.10 8.07
CA SER A 176 3.82 12.17 7.43
C SER A 176 3.85 13.44 6.56
N PRO A 177 4.82 14.35 6.68
CA PRO A 177 4.92 15.54 5.81
C PRO A 177 5.68 15.26 4.50
N ARG A 178 6.07 14.00 4.27
CA ARG A 178 7.01 13.60 3.21
C ARG A 178 6.31 13.38 1.87
N ALA A 179 6.99 13.81 0.83
CA ALA A 179 6.64 13.52 -0.56
C ALA A 179 7.20 12.16 -0.99
N ASP A 180 8.43 11.86 -0.57
CA ASP A 180 9.17 10.68 -1.03
C ASP A 180 8.93 9.43 -0.18
N MET A 181 8.81 8.29 -0.85
CA MET A 181 8.65 6.99 -0.24
C MET A 181 9.47 5.95 -1.00
N ILE A 182 10.18 5.10 -0.25
CA ILE A 182 10.88 3.93 -0.79
C ILE A 182 10.25 2.70 -0.16
N THR A 183 9.79 1.78 -0.99
CA THR A 183 9.27 0.48 -0.59
C THR A 183 10.12 -0.60 -1.22
N TYR A 184 10.56 -1.56 -0.43
CA TYR A 184 11.20 -2.77 -0.95
C TYR A 184 10.49 -4.00 -0.44
N GLY A 185 10.64 -5.12 -1.11
CA GLY A 185 10.03 -6.36 -0.66
C GLY A 185 10.65 -7.57 -1.28
N ILE A 186 10.19 -8.72 -0.79
CA ILE A 186 10.51 -10.03 -1.35
C ILE A 186 9.24 -10.69 -1.82
N PHE A 187 9.35 -11.54 -2.82
CA PHE A 187 8.21 -12.28 -3.34
C PHE A 187 8.58 -13.66 -3.85
N THR A 188 7.55 -14.47 -4.00
CA THR A 188 7.59 -15.72 -4.76
C THR A 188 6.45 -15.70 -5.77
N GLU A 189 6.66 -16.28 -6.94
CA GLU A 189 5.69 -16.23 -8.02
C GLU A 189 5.70 -17.52 -8.83
N TYR A 190 4.51 -18.02 -9.13
CA TYR A 190 4.28 -19.17 -9.99
C TYR A 190 3.57 -18.71 -11.25
N VAL A 191 4.13 -19.08 -12.40
CA VAL A 191 3.52 -18.85 -13.70
C VAL A 191 3.33 -20.17 -14.41
N PHE A 192 2.11 -20.44 -14.83
CA PHE A 192 1.71 -21.62 -15.58
C PHE A 192 1.49 -21.25 -17.03
N HIS A 193 1.96 -22.12 -17.93
CA HIS A 193 1.90 -21.94 -19.38
C HIS A 193 1.14 -23.13 -20.00
N PRO A 194 -0.19 -23.22 -19.83
CA PRO A 194 -0.97 -24.29 -20.46
C PRO A 194 -0.88 -24.27 -21.98
N LYS A 195 -0.62 -23.10 -22.59
CA LYS A 195 -0.44 -22.90 -24.03
C LYS A 195 0.56 -21.78 -24.26
N ALA A 196 1.16 -21.70 -25.45
CA ALA A 196 2.13 -20.66 -25.81
C ALA A 196 1.59 -19.23 -25.63
N ASP A 197 0.29 -19.02 -25.88
CA ASP A 197 -0.34 -17.69 -25.84
C ASP A 197 -1.19 -17.44 -24.59
N LEU A 198 -1.21 -18.38 -23.63
CA LEU A 198 -2.02 -18.26 -22.41
C LEU A 198 -1.17 -18.59 -21.20
N ASN A 199 -0.99 -17.59 -20.34
CA ASN A 199 -0.31 -17.73 -19.07
C ASN A 199 -1.25 -17.34 -17.93
N PHE A 200 -1.16 -18.05 -16.82
CA PHE A 200 -1.81 -17.62 -15.58
C PHE A 200 -0.82 -17.76 -14.44
N GLY A 201 -0.93 -16.93 -13.42
CA GLY A 201 -0.01 -17.00 -12.32
C GLY A 201 -0.51 -16.34 -11.08
N PHE A 202 0.23 -16.59 -10.01
CA PHE A 202 0.02 -15.95 -8.73
C PHE A 202 1.35 -15.56 -8.13
N LYS A 203 1.35 -14.42 -7.44
CA LYS A 203 2.50 -13.87 -6.72
C LYS A 203 2.10 -13.68 -5.27
N VAL A 204 2.95 -14.09 -4.34
CA VAL A 204 2.82 -13.75 -2.92
C VAL A 204 4.01 -12.88 -2.55
N PHE A 205 3.76 -11.78 -1.85
CA PHE A 205 4.80 -10.80 -1.52
C PHE A 205 4.73 -10.34 -0.07
N PHE A 206 5.89 -9.88 0.40
CA PHE A 206 6.12 -9.25 1.68
C PHE A 206 6.94 -7.98 1.44
N ASN A 207 6.33 -6.82 1.61
CA ASN A 207 6.91 -5.52 1.36
C ASN A 207 7.07 -4.73 2.65
N LYS A 208 7.99 -3.76 2.63
CA LYS A 208 8.23 -2.80 3.69
C LYS A 208 8.44 -1.43 3.08
N THR A 209 7.59 -0.50 3.45
CA THR A 209 7.83 0.92 3.22
C THR A 209 8.85 1.41 4.24
N THR A 210 9.85 2.15 3.79
CA THR A 210 11.04 2.48 4.57
C THR A 210 11.13 3.95 4.88
N GLY A 211 12.09 4.28 5.74
CA GLY A 211 12.47 5.65 6.01
C GLY A 211 11.60 6.31 7.07
N LYS A 212 11.69 7.63 7.09
CA LYS A 212 11.12 8.44 8.15
C LYS A 212 9.59 8.58 8.07
N VAL A 213 8.94 8.16 6.98
CA VAL A 213 7.46 8.03 6.92
C VAL A 213 6.97 7.14 8.07
N ASN A 214 7.69 6.05 8.34
CA ASN A 214 7.35 5.17 9.45
C ASN A 214 7.55 5.88 10.79
N GLN A 215 8.65 6.60 10.97
CA GLN A 215 8.91 7.35 12.21
C GLN A 215 7.84 8.42 12.48
N ASP A 216 7.44 9.16 11.44
CA ASP A 216 6.43 10.20 11.51
C ASP A 216 5.05 9.62 11.93
N LEU A 217 4.79 8.35 11.60
CA LEU A 217 3.58 7.62 11.99
C LEU A 217 3.74 6.74 13.26
N GLN A 218 4.97 6.39 13.66
CA GLN A 218 5.30 5.48 14.78
C GLN A 218 5.53 6.19 16.11
N ASN A 219 5.98 7.44 16.12
CA ASN A 219 6.35 8.20 17.33
C ASN A 219 5.21 8.46 18.34
N ALA A 220 4.07 7.79 18.20
CA ALA A 220 2.91 7.92 19.07
C ALA A 220 2.45 6.63 19.75
N VAL A 221 3.02 5.47 19.43
CA VAL A 221 2.58 4.22 20.07
C VAL A 221 3.81 3.38 20.41
N ASN A 222 4.07 3.24 21.72
CA ASN A 222 5.13 2.41 22.32
C ASN A 222 4.97 0.89 22.05
N SER A 223 4.31 0.50 20.96
CA SER A 223 3.98 -0.90 20.64
C SER A 223 4.34 -1.30 19.20
N TYR A 224 5.00 -0.43 18.42
CA TYR A 224 5.30 -0.70 17.02
C TYR A 224 6.78 -0.46 16.67
N GLU A 225 7.69 -1.17 17.36
CA GLU A 225 9.13 -1.20 17.01
C GLU A 225 9.42 -1.89 15.66
N ASN A 226 8.46 -2.68 15.16
CA ASN A 226 8.57 -3.39 13.90
C ASN A 226 7.84 -2.60 12.81
N GLY A 227 8.57 -2.02 11.85
CA GLY A 227 8.10 -1.19 10.73
C GLY A 227 6.77 -1.58 10.05
N PHE A 228 6.23 -0.70 9.22
CA PHE A 228 5.02 -1.00 8.46
C PHE A 228 5.33 -2.01 7.35
N TYR A 229 4.91 -3.27 7.55
CA TYR A 229 4.99 -4.33 6.57
C TYR A 229 3.65 -4.50 5.86
N THR A 230 3.71 -4.86 4.59
CA THR A 230 2.55 -5.22 3.78
C THR A 230 2.74 -6.65 3.29
N THR A 231 1.76 -7.50 3.51
CA THR A 231 1.67 -8.81 2.88
C THR A 231 0.55 -8.83 1.88
N GLY A 232 0.71 -9.59 0.81
CA GLY A 232 -0.34 -9.66 -0.19
C GLY A 232 -0.13 -10.72 -1.22
N GLY A 233 -1.11 -10.79 -2.11
CA GLY A 233 -1.15 -11.72 -3.22
C GLY A 233 -1.62 -11.03 -4.48
N SER A 234 -1.08 -11.44 -5.63
CA SER A 234 -1.60 -11.06 -6.94
C SER A 234 -2.01 -12.31 -7.70
N LEU A 235 -3.10 -12.22 -8.44
CA LEU A 235 -3.50 -13.18 -9.47
C LEU A 235 -3.41 -12.47 -10.82
N PHE A 236 -2.91 -13.15 -11.84
CA PHE A 236 -2.85 -12.59 -13.17
C PHE A 236 -3.08 -13.64 -14.26
N ALA A 237 -3.54 -13.16 -15.40
CA ALA A 237 -3.61 -13.90 -16.63
C ALA A 237 -3.07 -13.06 -17.78
N GLU A 238 -2.31 -13.68 -18.68
CA GLU A 238 -1.82 -13.08 -19.92
C GLU A 238 -2.36 -13.91 -21.08
N PHE A 239 -3.04 -13.25 -22.01
CA PHE A 239 -3.50 -13.84 -23.26
C PHE A 239 -2.94 -13.03 -24.42
N ASN A 240 -2.13 -13.68 -25.24
CA ASN A 240 -1.29 -13.05 -26.27
C ASN A 240 -0.41 -11.95 -25.67
N ARG A 241 -0.80 -10.69 -25.87
CA ARG A 241 -0.09 -9.49 -25.41
C ARG A 241 -0.84 -8.76 -24.30
N ILE A 242 -2.08 -9.16 -24.01
CA ILE A 242 -2.93 -8.50 -23.01
C ILE A 242 -2.75 -9.23 -21.69
N ASN A 243 -2.49 -8.49 -20.63
CA ASN A 243 -2.48 -9.02 -19.27
C ASN A 243 -3.56 -8.35 -18.43
N VAL A 244 -4.17 -9.13 -17.54
CA VAL A 244 -5.11 -8.67 -16.53
C VAL A 244 -4.65 -9.19 -15.17
N HIS A 245 -4.78 -8.37 -14.14
CA HIS A 245 -4.38 -8.79 -12.80
C HIS A 245 -5.25 -8.16 -11.71
N ALA A 246 -5.29 -8.86 -10.58
CA ALA A 246 -5.88 -8.37 -9.35
C ALA A 246 -4.86 -8.59 -8.22
N THR A 247 -4.65 -7.56 -7.40
CA THR A 247 -3.76 -7.63 -6.24
C THR A 247 -4.52 -7.23 -4.99
N ALA A 248 -4.36 -8.02 -3.93
CA ALA A 248 -4.84 -7.69 -2.60
C ALA A 248 -3.64 -7.60 -1.66
N ALA A 249 -3.60 -6.54 -0.87
CA ALA A 249 -2.51 -6.24 0.04
C ALA A 249 -3.06 -5.78 1.40
N PHE A 250 -2.40 -6.22 2.47
CA PHE A 250 -2.82 -6.01 3.85
C PHE A 250 -1.63 -5.57 4.68
N ALA A 251 -1.80 -4.49 5.43
CA ALA A 251 -0.83 -4.03 6.41
C ALA A 251 -0.84 -4.98 7.62
N SER A 252 0.33 -5.44 8.06
CA SER A 252 0.42 -6.38 9.20
C SER A 252 0.00 -5.76 10.54
N ASN A 253 0.08 -4.44 10.67
CA ASN A 253 0.02 -3.71 11.94
C ASN A 253 -1.12 -2.68 12.00
N LEU A 254 -1.88 -2.51 10.92
CA LEU A 254 -3.01 -1.58 10.80
C LEU A 254 -4.16 -2.33 10.13
N ILE A 255 -5.41 -2.05 10.49
CA ILE A 255 -6.60 -2.46 9.72
C ILE A 255 -6.61 -1.61 8.43
N ALA A 256 -5.60 -1.81 7.60
CA ALA A 256 -5.40 -1.11 6.36
C ALA A 256 -5.10 -2.12 5.26
N GLY A 257 -5.91 -2.10 4.20
CA GLY A 257 -5.72 -2.96 3.04
C GLY A 257 -6.06 -2.22 1.75
N GLY A 258 -5.57 -2.76 0.65
CA GLY A 258 -5.79 -2.23 -0.69
C GLY A 258 -6.12 -3.35 -1.67
N ILE A 259 -6.95 -3.00 -2.66
CA ILE A 259 -7.24 -3.85 -3.81
C ILE A 259 -6.85 -3.08 -5.06
N GLN A 260 -6.07 -3.72 -5.91
CA GLN A 260 -5.70 -3.23 -7.22
C GLN A 260 -6.34 -4.10 -8.29
N LEU A 261 -6.88 -3.46 -9.33
CA LEU A 261 -7.34 -4.11 -10.55
C LEU A 261 -6.60 -3.48 -11.72
N GLY A 262 -5.92 -4.29 -12.51
CA GLY A 262 -5.06 -3.79 -13.57
C GLY A 262 -5.20 -4.52 -14.89
N VAL A 263 -4.87 -3.79 -15.95
CA VAL A 263 -4.78 -4.27 -17.32
C VAL A 263 -3.49 -3.75 -17.94
N GLY A 264 -2.86 -4.54 -18.79
CA GLY A 264 -1.66 -4.13 -19.50
C GLY A 264 -1.52 -4.76 -20.87
N TYR A 265 -0.53 -4.26 -21.60
CA TYR A 265 -0.16 -4.69 -22.93
C TYR A 265 1.36 -4.85 -23.05
N SER A 266 1.81 -5.89 -23.74
CA SER A 266 3.23 -6.15 -24.04
C SER A 266 3.55 -5.93 -25.52
N PHE A 267 4.67 -5.25 -25.80
CA PHE A 267 5.17 -4.95 -27.14
C PHE A 267 6.27 -5.92 -27.56
#